data_AF-A0A969ZH97-F1
#
_entry.id   AF-A0A969ZH97-F1
#
_cell.length_a   1.000
_cell.length_b   1.000
_cell.length_c   1.000
_cell.angle_alpha   90.00
_cell.angle_beta   90.00
_cell.angle_gamma   90.00
#
_symmetry.space_group_name_H-M   'P 1'
#
loop_
_entity.id
_entity.type
_entity.pdbx_description
1 polymer ?
#
loop_
_entity_poly.entity_id
_entity_poly.type
_entity_poly.pdbx_seq_one_letter_code
_entity_poly.pdbx_strand_id
1 'polypeptide(L)'
;MKKLLSLLLVFVLLFLIAACSSDNKKTEETVSETIEEPVTEIPAEEEEAEPEIVEEVKSIMPPMEFEMLVMDSSFIVLEDAMILMGYGEKEISVWKTSGDIAVNISGEGDNPGNKKILEEADKWLSENYERTRKELEDNYLKATEQHADIAGANIEDEKALNVREKYEALYSIYSELYLTVTNPSGTLESFTLKYAEIGNDFTDAMNDFVSSLE
;
A
#
# COMPACT_ATOMS: atom_id res chain seq x y z
N MET A 1 18.78 -12.42 -10.48
CA MET A 1 18.60 -12.11 -9.05
C MET A 1 19.63 -11.12 -8.50
N LYS A 2 20.93 -11.45 -8.33
CA LYS A 2 21.93 -10.50 -7.76
C LYS A 2 21.99 -9.11 -8.44
N LYS A 3 21.73 -9.02 -9.74
CA LYS A 3 21.73 -7.75 -10.49
C LYS A 3 20.46 -6.89 -10.29
N LEU A 4 19.32 -7.50 -9.94
CA LEU A 4 18.06 -6.79 -9.65
C LEU A 4 18.04 -6.33 -8.18
N LEU A 5 18.51 -7.16 -7.25
CA LEU A 5 18.69 -6.81 -5.85
C LEU A 5 19.71 -5.67 -5.67
N SER A 6 20.82 -5.72 -6.41
CA SER A 6 21.80 -4.63 -6.46
C SER A 6 21.26 -3.36 -7.13
N LEU A 7 20.21 -3.45 -7.95
CA LEU A 7 19.57 -2.28 -8.56
C LEU A 7 18.66 -1.60 -7.53
N LEU A 8 17.89 -2.36 -6.76
CA LEU A 8 17.00 -1.86 -5.70
C LEU A 8 17.79 -1.09 -4.63
N LEU A 9 18.92 -1.63 -4.18
CA LEU A 9 19.86 -0.98 -3.25
C LEU A 9 20.50 0.31 -3.81
N VAL A 10 20.65 0.41 -5.13
CA VAL A 10 21.22 1.59 -5.81
C VAL A 10 20.15 2.65 -6.09
N PHE A 11 18.89 2.25 -6.32
CA PHE A 11 17.75 3.16 -6.49
C PHE A 11 17.43 3.92 -5.20
N VAL A 12 17.47 3.27 -4.04
CA VAL A 12 17.32 3.91 -2.72
C VAL A 12 18.34 5.04 -2.50
N LEU A 13 19.52 4.94 -3.11
CA LEU A 13 20.61 5.92 -2.98
C LEU A 13 20.60 7.05 -4.03
N LEU A 14 19.95 6.85 -5.19
CA LEU A 14 20.01 7.79 -6.32
C LEU A 14 18.87 8.82 -6.36
N PHE A 15 17.75 8.60 -5.66
CA PHE A 15 16.56 9.46 -5.77
C PHE A 15 16.53 10.68 -4.82
N LEU A 16 17.57 10.87 -4.00
CA LEU A 16 17.73 12.10 -3.19
C LEU A 16 18.04 13.38 -4.00
N ILE A 17 18.12 13.31 -5.34
CA ILE A 17 18.67 14.41 -6.17
C ILE A 17 17.76 14.86 -7.33
N ALA A 18 16.63 14.21 -7.57
CA ALA A 18 15.68 14.65 -8.59
C ALA A 18 14.26 14.37 -8.07
N ALA A 19 13.37 15.35 -8.02
CA ALA A 19 13.02 16.04 -9.24
C ALA A 19 12.34 17.40 -9.00
N CYS A 20 12.59 18.27 -9.98
CA CYS A 20 11.81 19.42 -10.33
C CYS A 20 11.11 19.12 -11.66
N SER A 21 9.84 19.49 -11.72
CA SER A 21 9.15 20.08 -12.87
C SER A 21 8.35 19.12 -13.79
N SER A 22 7.02 19.27 -13.61
CA SER A 22 6.04 19.67 -14.64
C SER A 22 5.17 18.59 -15.31
N ASP A 23 3.90 18.70 -14.91
CA ASP A 23 2.66 18.77 -15.69
C ASP A 23 2.08 17.53 -16.37
N ASN A 24 0.83 17.30 -16.00
CA ASN A 24 0.03 16.12 -16.21
C ASN A 24 -1.10 16.36 -17.24
N LYS A 25 -1.38 15.29 -17.97
CA LYS A 25 -2.60 14.82 -18.70
C LYS A 25 -3.88 15.66 -18.72
N LYS A 26 -4.66 15.50 -19.82
CA LYS A 26 -5.91 14.70 -19.80
C LYS A 26 -6.52 14.44 -21.19
N THR A 27 -7.12 13.25 -21.33
CA THR A 27 -8.10 12.86 -22.37
C THR A 27 -9.32 12.26 -21.63
N GLU A 28 -10.53 12.60 -22.07
CA GLU A 28 -11.83 12.18 -21.52
C GLU A 28 -12.38 10.87 -22.12
N GLU A 29 -13.25 10.22 -21.34
CA GLU A 29 -14.06 9.03 -21.62
C GLU A 29 -15.23 9.27 -22.59
N THR A 30 -15.80 8.19 -23.13
CA THR A 30 -17.25 8.12 -23.40
C THR A 30 -17.75 6.67 -23.31
N VAL A 31 -18.83 6.48 -22.53
CA VAL A 31 -19.64 5.26 -22.33
C VAL A 31 -20.70 5.13 -23.43
N SER A 32 -21.11 3.91 -23.79
CA SER A 32 -22.46 3.67 -24.31
C SER A 32 -23.02 2.31 -23.89
N GLU A 33 -24.24 2.39 -23.39
CA GLU A 33 -25.17 1.38 -22.89
C GLU A 33 -25.99 0.78 -24.06
N THR A 34 -26.47 -0.47 -23.96
CA THR A 34 -27.67 -0.94 -24.69
C THR A 34 -28.32 -2.13 -23.97
N ILE A 35 -29.63 -1.99 -23.78
CA ILE A 35 -30.65 -2.89 -23.19
C ILE A 35 -31.20 -3.81 -24.29
N GLU A 36 -31.63 -5.05 -24.00
CA GLU A 36 -32.88 -5.64 -24.54
C GLU A 36 -33.42 -6.76 -23.63
N GLU A 37 -34.74 -6.96 -23.73
CA GLU A 37 -35.70 -7.51 -22.76
C GLU A 37 -36.14 -8.98 -23.10
N PRO A 38 -37.12 -9.61 -22.42
CA PRO A 38 -37.09 -11.02 -21.98
C PRO A 38 -37.89 -12.01 -22.86
N VAL A 39 -37.72 -13.32 -22.60
CA VAL A 39 -38.57 -14.40 -23.16
C VAL A 39 -38.95 -15.43 -22.09
N THR A 40 -40.20 -15.88 -22.19
CA THR A 40 -41.04 -16.60 -21.22
C THR A 40 -40.90 -18.14 -21.23
N GLU A 41 -41.04 -18.70 -20.01
CA GLU A 41 -41.37 -20.05 -19.49
C GLU A 41 -41.60 -21.28 -20.39
N ILE A 42 -41.11 -22.45 -19.93
CA ILE A 42 -41.85 -23.73 -19.77
C ILE A 42 -41.25 -24.51 -18.57
N PRO A 43 -42.05 -25.10 -17.64
CA PRO A 43 -41.51 -25.94 -16.57
C PRO A 43 -41.45 -27.41 -17.02
N ALA A 44 -40.28 -28.03 -16.87
CA ALA A 44 -40.11 -29.48 -16.96
C ALA A 44 -39.63 -29.98 -15.59
N GLU A 45 -40.32 -31.00 -15.07
CA GLU A 45 -39.95 -31.72 -13.85
C GLU A 45 -38.50 -32.21 -13.96
N GLU A 46 -37.64 -31.70 -13.08
CA GLU A 46 -36.24 -32.10 -12.98
C GLU A 46 -36.06 -32.88 -11.67
N GLU A 47 -35.67 -34.14 -11.82
CA GLU A 47 -35.22 -35.02 -10.75
C GLU A 47 -34.00 -34.37 -10.09
N GLU A 48 -34.09 -34.04 -8.79
CA GLU A 48 -33.00 -33.45 -8.02
C GLU A 48 -31.80 -34.41 -7.96
N ALA A 49 -30.92 -34.31 -8.94
CA ALA A 49 -29.54 -34.76 -8.81
C ALA A 49 -28.87 -33.83 -7.79
N GLU A 50 -28.36 -34.41 -6.70
CA GLU A 50 -27.51 -33.68 -5.75
C GLU A 50 -26.40 -32.95 -6.53
N PRO A 51 -26.21 -31.63 -6.33
CA PRO A 51 -25.18 -30.90 -7.04
C PRO A 51 -23.82 -31.51 -6.67
N GLU A 52 -23.15 -32.10 -7.66
CA GLU A 52 -21.73 -32.44 -7.56
C GLU A 52 -21.00 -31.14 -7.23
N ILE A 53 -20.50 -31.04 -5.99
CA ILE A 53 -19.63 -29.95 -5.57
C ILE A 53 -18.35 -30.12 -6.38
N VAL A 54 -18.26 -29.43 -7.51
CA VAL A 54 -17.02 -29.29 -8.26
C VAL A 54 -16.11 -28.44 -7.39
N GLU A 55 -15.26 -29.07 -6.58
CA GLU A 55 -14.14 -28.37 -5.94
C GLU A 55 -13.30 -27.76 -7.06
N GLU A 56 -13.35 -26.44 -7.18
CA GLU A 56 -12.49 -25.70 -8.10
C GLU A 56 -11.06 -25.87 -7.62
N VAL A 57 -10.34 -26.83 -8.23
CA VAL A 57 -8.92 -27.08 -7.94
C VAL A 57 -8.15 -25.84 -8.40
N LYS A 58 -7.87 -24.94 -7.46
CA LYS A 58 -7.10 -23.72 -7.69
C LYS A 58 -5.73 -24.12 -8.25
N SER A 59 -5.43 -23.73 -9.48
CA SER A 59 -4.16 -24.07 -10.14
C SER A 59 -2.96 -23.64 -9.29
N ILE A 60 -1.94 -24.49 -9.18
CA ILE A 60 -0.68 -24.15 -8.52
C ILE A 60 -0.01 -23.03 -9.32
N MET A 61 0.36 -21.95 -8.64
CA MET A 61 1.10 -20.83 -9.22
C MET A 61 2.57 -21.22 -9.41
N PRO A 62 3.16 -21.04 -10.60
CA PRO A 62 4.57 -21.25 -10.82
C PRO A 62 5.44 -20.37 -9.91
N PRO A 63 6.56 -20.87 -9.35
CA PRO A 63 7.41 -20.09 -8.45
C PRO A 63 7.91 -18.76 -9.01
N MET A 64 8.26 -18.72 -10.31
CA MET A 64 8.71 -17.48 -10.97
C MET A 64 7.60 -16.42 -11.06
N GLU A 65 6.35 -16.84 -11.26
CA GLU A 65 5.20 -15.94 -11.31
C GLU A 65 4.93 -15.35 -9.92
N PHE A 66 4.97 -16.21 -8.89
CA PHE A 66 4.87 -15.79 -7.49
C PHE A 66 5.98 -14.80 -7.09
N GLU A 67 7.24 -15.11 -7.43
CA GLU A 67 8.38 -14.23 -7.14
C GLU A 67 8.22 -12.84 -7.81
N MET A 68 7.76 -12.80 -9.06
CA MET A 68 7.49 -11.53 -9.73
C MET A 68 6.40 -10.72 -9.04
N LEU A 69 5.30 -11.36 -8.66
CA LEU A 69 4.19 -10.71 -7.96
C LEU A 69 4.65 -10.11 -6.62
N VAL A 70 5.41 -10.87 -5.82
CA VAL A 70 5.97 -10.38 -4.55
C VAL A 70 6.96 -9.24 -4.78
N MET A 71 7.85 -9.35 -5.76
CA MET A 71 8.81 -8.29 -6.06
C MET A 71 8.10 -6.99 -6.47
N ASP A 72 7.17 -7.05 -7.42
CA ASP A 72 6.44 -5.88 -7.91
C ASP A 72 5.69 -5.17 -6.78
N SER A 73 5.08 -5.94 -5.88
CA SER A 73 4.40 -5.35 -4.72
C SER A 73 5.37 -4.80 -3.69
N SER A 74 6.48 -5.49 -3.41
CA SER A 74 7.49 -5.03 -2.46
C SER A 74 8.12 -3.70 -2.88
N PHE A 75 8.27 -3.43 -4.18
CA PHE A 75 8.75 -2.12 -4.66
C PHE A 75 7.84 -0.98 -4.23
N ILE A 76 6.52 -1.16 -4.39
CA ILE A 76 5.53 -0.15 -3.98
C ILE A 76 5.60 0.05 -2.46
N VAL A 77 5.55 -1.05 -1.71
CA VAL A 77 5.60 -1.04 -0.24
C VAL A 77 6.85 -0.34 0.29
N LEU A 78 8.03 -0.65 -0.25
CA LEU A 78 9.29 -0.08 0.20
C LEU A 78 9.43 1.40 -0.19
N GLU A 79 9.09 1.77 -1.43
CA GLU A 79 9.15 3.17 -1.88
C GLU A 79 8.19 4.05 -1.07
N ASP A 80 6.92 3.64 -0.96
CA ASP A 80 5.91 4.43 -0.25
C ASP A 80 6.18 4.49 1.25
N ALA A 81 6.65 3.41 1.89
CA ALA A 81 6.99 3.46 3.30
C ALA A 81 8.07 4.51 3.60
N MET A 82 9.09 4.64 2.74
CA MET A 82 10.10 5.68 2.88
C MET A 82 9.52 7.08 2.78
N ILE A 83 8.59 7.28 1.84
CA ILE A 83 7.89 8.56 1.66
C ILE A 83 7.01 8.87 2.87
N LEU A 84 6.22 7.90 3.32
CA LEU A 84 5.32 8.02 4.48
C LEU A 84 6.08 8.29 5.77
N MET A 85 7.26 7.71 5.94
CA MET A 85 8.13 8.03 7.08
C MET A 85 8.51 9.52 7.07
N GLY A 86 9.09 10.02 5.98
CA GLY A 86 9.45 11.44 5.92
C GLY A 86 8.22 12.37 6.02
N TYR A 87 7.08 11.94 5.47
CA TYR A 87 5.81 12.67 5.59
C TYR A 87 5.35 12.78 7.06
N GLY A 88 5.35 11.65 7.79
CA GLY A 88 5.01 11.62 9.22
C GLY A 88 5.97 12.44 10.08
N GLU A 89 7.28 12.42 9.79
CA GLU A 89 8.26 13.30 10.47
C GLU A 89 7.96 14.78 10.25
N LYS A 90 7.59 15.14 9.02
CA LYS A 90 7.20 16.51 8.69
C LYS A 90 5.95 16.92 9.45
N GLU A 91 4.93 16.07 9.54
CA GLU A 91 3.75 16.33 10.35
C GLU A 91 4.12 16.59 11.82
N ILE A 92 4.91 15.69 12.44
CA ILE A 92 5.38 15.84 13.83
C ILE A 92 6.07 17.20 14.04
N SER A 93 6.92 17.60 13.10
CA SER A 93 7.62 18.88 13.16
C SER A 93 6.67 20.08 13.12
N VAL A 94 5.63 20.04 12.28
CA VAL A 94 4.62 21.10 12.20
C VAL A 94 3.76 21.15 13.47
N TRP A 95 3.39 20.00 14.04
CA TRP A 95 2.66 19.98 15.31
C TRP A 95 3.49 20.60 16.45
N LYS A 96 4.76 20.20 16.58
CA LYS A 96 5.67 20.74 17.61
C LYS A 96 5.83 22.24 17.52
N THR A 97 5.86 22.80 16.31
CA THR A 97 6.03 24.25 16.07
C THR A 97 4.72 25.03 16.16
N SER A 98 3.57 24.38 15.96
CA SER A 98 2.25 25.04 16.00
C SER A 98 1.72 25.25 17.43
N GLY A 99 2.37 24.68 18.45
CA GLY A 99 2.19 24.97 19.88
C GLY A 99 0.77 24.72 20.40
N ASP A 100 0.51 23.57 21.04
CA ASP A 100 -0.69 23.19 21.81
C ASP A 100 -2.08 23.47 21.19
N ILE A 101 -2.22 23.97 19.95
CA ILE A 101 -3.53 24.14 19.28
C ILE A 101 -4.07 22.79 18.78
N ALA A 102 -3.21 21.76 18.72
CA ALA A 102 -3.55 20.38 18.31
C ALA A 102 -3.73 19.44 19.53
N VAL A 103 -4.45 19.87 20.58
CA VAL A 103 -4.58 19.08 21.84
C VAL A 103 -5.25 17.73 21.62
N ASN A 104 -6.09 17.58 20.59
CA ASN A 104 -6.69 16.30 20.23
C ASN A 104 -7.03 16.31 18.74
N ILE A 105 -6.41 15.40 17.98
CA ILE A 105 -6.94 15.01 16.68
C ILE A 105 -7.93 13.87 16.93
N SER A 106 -9.18 14.23 17.19
CA SER A 106 -10.29 13.34 16.91
C SER A 106 -10.69 13.56 15.45
N GLY A 107 -10.84 12.48 14.70
CA GLY A 107 -10.90 12.39 13.24
C GLY A 107 -11.77 13.39 12.49
N GLU A 108 -11.55 13.44 11.17
CA GLU A 108 -12.31 14.20 10.15
C GLU A 108 -12.99 15.46 10.70
N GLY A 109 -12.19 16.41 11.16
CA GLY A 109 -12.69 17.65 11.72
C GLY A 109 -11.93 18.84 11.14
N ASP A 110 -12.69 19.84 10.70
CA ASP A 110 -12.26 21.19 10.27
C ASP A 110 -11.52 21.98 11.37
N ASN A 111 -10.67 21.34 12.18
CA ASN A 111 -9.76 22.04 13.08
C ASN A 111 -8.72 22.77 12.22
N PRO A 112 -8.66 24.12 12.26
CA PRO A 112 -7.71 24.90 11.46
C PRO A 112 -6.25 24.51 11.71
N GLY A 113 -5.93 23.99 12.91
CA GLY A 113 -4.62 23.45 13.23
C GLY A 113 -4.26 22.24 12.37
N ASN A 114 -5.17 21.28 12.24
CA ASN A 114 -4.97 20.06 11.44
C ASN A 114 -4.83 20.40 9.96
N LYS A 115 -5.65 21.32 9.44
CA LYS A 115 -5.56 21.75 8.05
C LYS A 115 -4.18 22.30 7.69
N LYS A 116 -3.61 23.17 8.54
CA LYS A 116 -2.27 23.73 8.33
C LYS A 116 -1.17 22.66 8.37
N ILE A 117 -1.30 21.69 9.27
CA ILE A 117 -0.38 20.55 9.35
C ILE A 117 -0.38 19.79 8.03
N LEU A 118 -1.58 19.41 7.56
CA LEU A 118 -1.76 18.65 6.33
C LEU A 118 -1.25 19.43 5.10
N GLU A 119 -1.54 20.73 5.01
CA GLU A 119 -1.04 21.59 3.92
C GLU A 119 0.49 21.66 3.88
N GLU A 120 1.16 21.79 5.04
CA GLU A 120 2.62 21.82 5.13
C GLU A 120 3.27 20.47 4.84
N ALA A 121 2.62 19.37 5.22
CA ALA A 121 3.08 18.02 4.91
C ALA A 121 2.88 17.68 3.43
N ASP A 122 1.73 18.01 2.84
CA ASP A 122 1.45 17.84 1.42
C ASP A 122 2.38 18.69 0.55
N LYS A 123 2.67 19.92 0.99
CA LYS A 123 3.68 20.75 0.33
C LYS A 123 5.05 20.07 0.36
N TRP A 124 5.49 19.60 1.52
CA TRP A 124 6.76 18.90 1.64
C TRP A 124 6.83 17.65 0.76
N LEU A 125 5.73 16.88 0.68
CA LEU A 125 5.62 15.70 -0.19
C LEU A 125 5.86 16.07 -1.66
N SER A 126 5.19 17.11 -2.12
CA SER A 126 5.32 17.59 -3.50
C SER A 126 6.73 18.12 -3.80
N GLU A 127 7.37 18.78 -2.84
CA GLU A 127 8.71 19.38 -3.01
C GLU A 127 9.86 18.37 -2.93
N ASN A 128 9.69 17.26 -2.18
CA ASN A 128 10.78 16.30 -1.94
C ASN A 128 10.66 15.02 -2.76
N TYR A 129 9.44 14.63 -3.16
CA TYR A 129 9.19 13.37 -3.86
C TYR A 129 8.43 13.53 -5.17
N GLU A 130 7.99 14.74 -5.53
CA GLU A 130 7.07 14.97 -6.65
C GLU A 130 5.83 14.06 -6.58
N ARG A 131 5.34 13.83 -5.36
CA ARG A 131 4.19 12.99 -5.08
C ARG A 131 3.06 13.81 -4.48
N THR A 132 1.86 13.28 -4.61
CA THR A 132 0.65 13.76 -3.97
C THR A 132 0.11 12.72 -3.02
N ARG A 133 -0.71 13.13 -2.05
CA ARG A 133 -1.40 12.19 -1.15
C ARG A 133 -2.29 11.22 -1.91
N LYS A 134 -2.91 11.68 -3.00
CA LYS A 134 -3.71 10.83 -3.88
C LYS A 134 -2.88 9.71 -4.50
N GLU A 135 -1.65 9.98 -4.94
CA GLU A 135 -0.78 8.94 -5.48
C GLU A 135 -0.38 7.92 -4.42
N LEU A 136 -0.16 8.35 -3.17
CA LEU A 136 0.08 7.42 -2.05
C LEU A 136 -1.15 6.56 -1.74
N GLU A 137 -2.36 7.12 -1.84
CA GLU A 137 -3.61 6.36 -1.70
C GLU A 137 -3.80 5.36 -2.85
N ASP A 138 -3.61 5.79 -4.10
CA ASP A 138 -3.73 4.93 -5.27
C ASP A 138 -2.70 3.77 -5.20
N ASN A 139 -1.47 4.05 -4.72
CA ASN A 139 -0.44 3.02 -4.49
C ASN A 139 -0.81 2.07 -3.34
N TYR A 140 -1.33 2.59 -2.23
CA TYR A 140 -1.77 1.77 -1.09
C TYR A 140 -2.87 0.79 -1.50
N LEU A 141 -3.86 1.25 -2.27
CA LEU A 141 -4.93 0.38 -2.81
C LEU A 141 -4.35 -0.70 -3.73
N LYS A 142 -3.43 -0.32 -4.62
CA LYS A 142 -2.74 -1.29 -5.49
C LYS A 142 -1.93 -2.32 -4.70
N ALA A 143 -1.19 -1.89 -3.68
CA ALA A 143 -0.46 -2.80 -2.80
C ALA A 143 -1.41 -3.73 -2.03
N THR A 144 -2.59 -3.24 -1.62
CA THR A 144 -3.64 -4.04 -0.97
C THR A 144 -4.16 -5.14 -1.90
N GLU A 145 -4.45 -4.81 -3.15
CA GLU A 145 -4.88 -5.78 -4.17
C GLU A 145 -3.82 -6.86 -4.39
N GLN A 146 -2.57 -6.45 -4.59
CA GLN A 146 -1.46 -7.39 -4.79
C GLN A 146 -1.20 -8.25 -3.55
N HIS A 147 -1.33 -7.70 -2.35
CA HIS A 147 -1.23 -8.48 -1.11
C HIS A 147 -2.32 -9.55 -1.05
N ALA A 148 -3.55 -9.23 -1.46
CA ALA A 148 -4.63 -10.22 -1.52
C ALA A 148 -4.32 -11.34 -2.53
N ASP A 149 -3.74 -11.01 -3.69
CA ASP A 149 -3.30 -11.99 -4.68
C ASP A 149 -2.18 -12.90 -4.13
N ILE A 150 -1.19 -12.32 -3.44
CA ILE A 150 -0.07 -13.05 -2.83
C ILE A 150 -0.55 -13.99 -1.72
N ALA A 151 -1.42 -13.51 -0.81
CA ALA A 151 -1.99 -14.30 0.27
C ALA A 151 -2.87 -15.44 -0.29
N GLY A 152 -3.59 -15.16 -1.38
CA GLY A 152 -4.47 -16.11 -2.07
C GLY A 152 -3.76 -17.09 -3.02
N ALA A 153 -2.47 -16.93 -3.28
CA ALA A 153 -1.72 -17.75 -4.22
C ALA A 153 -1.58 -19.20 -3.71
N ASN A 154 -1.96 -20.14 -4.57
CA ASN A 154 -1.75 -21.56 -4.29
C ASN A 154 -0.29 -21.94 -4.64
N ILE A 155 0.56 -22.06 -3.62
CA ILE A 155 1.98 -22.38 -3.74
C ILE A 155 2.34 -23.54 -2.81
N GLU A 156 3.22 -24.43 -3.29
CA GLU A 156 3.74 -25.57 -2.51
C GLU A 156 5.24 -25.46 -2.22
N ASP A 157 5.93 -24.56 -2.91
CA ASP A 157 7.38 -24.37 -2.76
C ASP A 157 7.72 -23.74 -1.40
N GLU A 158 8.59 -24.40 -0.63
CA GLU A 158 8.95 -23.99 0.74
C GLU A 158 9.61 -22.61 0.78
N LYS A 159 10.44 -22.28 -0.22
CA LYS A 159 11.06 -20.95 -0.31
C LYS A 159 10.00 -19.88 -0.59
N ALA A 160 9.09 -20.13 -1.54
CA ALA A 160 7.97 -19.24 -1.83
C ALA A 160 7.07 -19.02 -0.61
N LEU A 161 6.80 -20.07 0.18
CA LEU A 161 6.03 -19.97 1.42
C LEU A 161 6.72 -19.08 2.46
N ASN A 162 8.03 -19.23 2.65
CA ASN A 162 8.80 -18.37 3.56
C ASN A 162 8.84 -16.92 3.07
N VAL A 163 9.03 -16.69 1.76
CA VAL A 163 8.97 -15.34 1.16
C VAL A 163 7.59 -14.70 1.36
N ARG A 164 6.50 -15.47 1.20
CA ARG A 164 5.13 -15.01 1.47
C ARG A 164 5.00 -14.51 2.91
N GLU A 165 5.40 -15.32 3.88
CA GLU A 165 5.30 -14.97 5.31
C GLU A 165 6.02 -13.66 5.62
N LYS A 166 7.24 -13.48 5.11
CA LYS A 166 8.01 -12.25 5.37
C LYS A 166 7.45 -11.04 4.64
N TYR A 167 6.94 -11.23 3.42
CA TYR A 167 6.24 -10.17 2.71
C TYR A 167 4.94 -9.76 3.42
N GLU A 168 4.13 -10.70 3.91
CA GLU A 168 2.89 -10.40 4.64
C GLU A 168 3.17 -9.59 5.91
N ALA A 169 4.23 -9.94 6.65
CA ALA A 169 4.67 -9.15 7.81
C ALA A 169 5.09 -7.73 7.42
N LEU A 170 5.89 -7.58 6.36
CA LEU A 170 6.30 -6.28 5.82
C LEU A 170 5.10 -5.43 5.38
N TYR A 171 4.17 -6.02 4.64
CA TYR A 171 2.96 -5.35 4.18
C TYR A 171 2.06 -4.92 5.34
N SER A 172 1.89 -5.77 6.37
CA SER A 172 1.09 -5.44 7.55
C SER A 172 1.60 -4.17 8.23
N ILE A 173 2.91 -4.04 8.41
CA ILE A 173 3.52 -2.85 9.04
C ILE A 173 3.43 -1.64 8.13
N TYR A 174 3.63 -1.80 6.81
CA TYR A 174 3.39 -0.73 5.84
C TYR A 174 1.94 -0.23 5.89
N SER A 175 0.96 -1.13 5.96
CA SER A 175 -0.45 -0.75 6.07
C SER A 175 -0.72 0.02 7.36
N GLU A 176 -0.10 -0.39 8.46
CA GLU A 176 -0.21 0.32 9.73
C GLU A 176 0.44 1.71 9.66
N LEU A 177 1.60 1.84 9.00
CA LEU A 177 2.26 3.12 8.74
C LEU A 177 1.36 4.04 7.91
N TYR A 178 0.83 3.54 6.80
CA TYR A 178 -0.07 4.30 5.93
C TYR A 178 -1.27 4.83 6.71
N LEU A 179 -1.97 3.97 7.45
CA LEU A 179 -3.14 4.36 8.23
C LEU A 179 -2.80 5.35 9.33
N THR A 180 -1.68 5.14 10.03
CA THR A 180 -1.22 6.03 11.09
C THR A 180 -0.97 7.43 10.54
N VAL A 181 -0.23 7.54 9.44
CA VAL A 181 0.19 8.83 8.87
C VAL A 181 -0.94 9.53 8.12
N THR A 182 -1.82 8.79 7.42
CA THR A 182 -2.91 9.41 6.63
C THR A 182 -4.17 9.69 7.46
N ASN A 183 -4.34 9.01 8.59
CA ASN A 183 -5.43 9.20 9.52
C ASN A 183 -4.93 9.32 10.97
N PRO A 184 -4.12 10.35 11.28
CA PRO A 184 -3.57 10.52 12.61
C PRO A 184 -4.69 10.73 13.63
N SER A 185 -4.57 10.10 14.78
CA SER A 185 -5.54 10.25 15.88
C SER A 185 -4.85 10.33 17.23
N GLY A 186 -5.54 10.90 18.22
CA GLY A 186 -5.03 11.07 19.58
C GLY A 186 -4.19 12.34 19.76
N THR A 187 -3.14 12.24 20.57
CA THR A 187 -2.23 13.35 20.91
C THR A 187 -0.94 13.28 20.10
N LEU A 188 -0.18 14.38 20.07
CA LEU A 188 1.15 14.40 19.46
C LEU A 188 2.07 13.32 20.05
N GLU A 189 1.99 13.13 21.37
CA GLU A 189 2.81 12.16 22.08
C GLU A 189 2.45 10.74 21.66
N SER A 190 1.15 10.38 21.65
CA SER A 190 0.72 9.04 21.22
C SER A 190 1.05 8.78 19.76
N PHE A 191 0.85 9.78 18.89
CA PHE A 191 1.22 9.68 17.48
C PHE A 191 2.73 9.48 17.30
N THR A 192 3.56 10.30 17.96
CA THR A 192 5.02 10.22 17.84
C THR A 192 5.56 8.88 18.34
N LEU A 193 5.04 8.37 19.45
CA LEU A 193 5.42 7.06 19.99
C LEU A 193 5.05 5.95 19.01
N LYS A 194 3.81 5.97 18.49
CA LYS A 194 3.34 4.94 17.56
C LYS A 194 4.09 4.98 16.23
N TYR A 195 4.30 6.16 15.68
CA TYR A 195 5.09 6.38 14.47
C TYR A 195 6.53 5.85 14.62
N ALA A 196 7.19 6.11 15.76
CA ALA A 196 8.54 5.62 16.02
C ALA A 196 8.60 4.10 16.20
N GLU A 197 7.60 3.49 16.85
CA GLU A 197 7.46 2.02 16.95
C GLU A 197 7.36 1.40 15.56
N ILE A 198 6.41 1.86 14.74
CA ILE A 198 6.19 1.37 13.38
C ILE A 198 7.45 1.50 12.52
N GLY A 199 8.21 2.60 12.62
CA GLY A 199 9.45 2.79 11.87
C GLY A 199 10.55 1.78 12.22
N ASN A 200 10.65 1.39 13.49
CA ASN A 200 11.59 0.35 13.91
C ASN A 200 11.13 -1.02 13.40
N ASP A 201 9.85 -1.35 13.61
CA ASP A 201 9.27 -2.62 13.17
C ASP A 201 9.40 -2.80 11.65
N PHE A 202 9.20 -1.72 10.89
CA PHE A 202 9.34 -1.72 9.43
C PHE A 202 10.77 -2.03 9.01
N THR A 203 11.77 -1.46 9.70
CA THR A 203 13.18 -1.71 9.41
C THR A 203 13.54 -3.18 9.65
N ASP A 204 13.04 -3.76 10.74
CA ASP A 204 13.28 -5.17 11.07
C ASP A 204 12.59 -6.10 10.06
N ALA A 205 11.31 -5.85 9.74
CA ALA A 205 10.57 -6.63 8.75
C ALA A 205 11.16 -6.53 7.34
N MET A 206 11.67 -5.36 6.95
CA MET A 206 12.37 -5.17 5.68
C MET A 206 13.64 -6.04 5.62
N ASN A 207 14.44 -6.05 6.68
CA ASN A 207 15.66 -6.86 6.73
C ASN A 207 15.37 -8.36 6.65
N ASP A 208 14.32 -8.80 7.36
CA ASP A 208 13.85 -10.20 7.32
C ASP A 208 13.34 -10.57 5.92
N PHE A 209 12.54 -9.71 5.30
CA PHE A 209 12.05 -9.91 3.93
C PHE A 209 13.20 -10.00 2.93
N VAL A 210 14.13 -9.05 2.94
CA VAL A 210 15.30 -9.06 2.03
C VAL A 210 16.13 -10.33 2.21
N SER A 211 16.33 -10.76 3.46
CA SER A 211 17.07 -11.98 3.78
C SER A 211 16.36 -13.25 3.28
N SER A 212 15.02 -13.25 3.20
CA SER A 212 14.23 -14.36 2.67
C SER A 212 14.38 -14.56 1.15
N LEU A 213 14.85 -13.53 0.43
CA LEU A 213 15.05 -13.58 -1.03
C LEU A 213 16.36 -14.28 -1.42
N GLU A 214 17.33 -14.38 -0.51
CA GLU A 214 18.65 -14.99 -0.76
C GLU A 214 18.58 -16.52 -0.94
#